data_AF-A0A2E2HGE2-F1
#
_entry.id   AF-A0A2E2HGE2-F1
#
_cell.length_a   1.000
_cell.length_b   1.000
_cell.length_c   1.000
_cell.angle_alpha   90.00
_cell.angle_beta   90.00
_cell.angle_gamma   90.00
#
_symmetry.space_group_name_H-M   'P 1'
#
loop_
_entity.id
_entity.type
_entity.pdbx_description
1 polymer ?
#
loop_
_entity_poly.entity_id
_entity_poly.type
_entity_poly.pdbx_seq_one_letter_code
_entity_poly.pdbx_strand_id
1 'polypeptide(L)'
;MSNPGPELFKAIAAFQATKPKAAMDGKNPHFRSRYATLESVTDTARQATKHGLSVIQLVNGDEVITMLCHESGEYVQSCTRVMASKQNAHGYGSGITYARRYALASILGIVADPDDDGNAAVNSPPPKKEAFDDVPFDGGVPDDLRTPEEKARLEEEERKAKHHPQWQENRGRFCAILSMELGIDYYELCSFLESKGMPRPSGMNERQRRQVLDQLRTESGRNGFLNWKEER
;
A
#
# COMPACT_ATOMS: atom_id res chain seq x y z
N MET A 1 -31.31 12.29 -14.72
CA MET A 1 -32.59 12.26 -13.96
C MET A 1 -32.90 10.80 -13.70
N SER A 2 -33.37 10.43 -12.51
CA SER A 2 -33.71 9.03 -12.18
C SER A 2 -35.08 8.63 -12.77
N ASN A 3 -35.30 7.33 -12.97
CA ASN A 3 -36.60 6.75 -13.34
C ASN A 3 -36.98 5.62 -12.35
N PRO A 4 -37.33 5.96 -11.09
CA PRO A 4 -37.69 4.96 -10.11
C PRO A 4 -39.06 4.34 -10.41
N GLY A 5 -39.25 3.07 -10.03
CA GLY A 5 -40.54 2.40 -10.15
C GLY A 5 -40.65 1.14 -9.29
N PRO A 6 -41.83 0.48 -9.33
CA PRO A 6 -42.16 -0.60 -8.41
C PRO A 6 -41.29 -1.85 -8.60
N GLU A 7 -40.88 -2.18 -9.83
CA GLU A 7 -40.08 -3.37 -10.10
C GLU A 7 -38.66 -3.21 -9.54
N LEU A 8 -38.06 -2.03 -9.70
CA LEU A 8 -36.78 -1.67 -9.09
C LEU A 8 -36.85 -1.76 -7.57
N PHE A 9 -37.87 -1.18 -6.93
CA PHE A 9 -37.97 -1.22 -5.47
C PHE A 9 -38.19 -2.63 -4.92
N LYS A 10 -38.96 -3.46 -5.63
CA LYS A 10 -39.15 -4.87 -5.30
C LYS A 10 -37.84 -5.65 -5.41
N ALA A 11 -37.07 -5.43 -6.47
CA ALA A 11 -35.76 -6.05 -6.65
C ALA A 11 -34.76 -5.61 -5.58
N ILE A 12 -34.72 -4.32 -5.24
CA ILE A 12 -33.89 -3.78 -4.15
C ILE A 12 -34.26 -4.44 -2.82
N ALA A 13 -35.55 -4.51 -2.48
CA ALA A 13 -36.01 -5.15 -1.25
C ALA A 13 -35.63 -6.64 -1.20
N ALA A 14 -35.75 -7.36 -2.32
CA ALA A 14 -35.36 -8.77 -2.41
C ALA A 14 -33.86 -8.96 -2.23
N PHE A 15 -33.03 -8.09 -2.84
CA PHE A 15 -31.58 -8.12 -2.65
C PHE A 15 -31.20 -7.80 -1.20
N GLN A 16 -31.77 -6.74 -0.60
CA GLN A 16 -31.48 -6.35 0.77
C GLN A 16 -31.92 -7.40 1.80
N ALA A 17 -32.97 -8.19 1.51
CA ALA A 17 -33.37 -9.32 2.34
C ALA A 17 -32.28 -10.40 2.48
N THR A 18 -31.32 -10.48 1.54
CA THR A 18 -30.15 -11.35 1.63
C THR A 18 -29.11 -10.89 2.65
N LYS A 19 -29.30 -9.68 3.23
CA LYS A 19 -28.39 -9.03 4.18
C LYS A 19 -26.96 -8.93 3.62
N PRO A 20 -26.78 -8.26 2.47
CA PRO A 20 -25.49 -8.22 1.80
C PRO A 20 -24.42 -7.57 2.69
N LYS A 21 -23.31 -8.28 2.89
CA LYS A 21 -22.20 -7.85 3.74
C LYS A 21 -20.88 -8.14 3.04
N ALA A 22 -20.05 -7.11 2.91
CA ALA A 22 -18.70 -7.25 2.39
C ALA A 22 -17.75 -7.80 3.46
N ALA A 23 -16.71 -8.51 3.03
CA ALA A 23 -15.67 -9.00 3.90
C ALA A 23 -14.74 -7.86 4.33
N MET A 24 -14.31 -7.86 5.60
CA MET A 24 -13.34 -6.90 6.14
C MET A 24 -11.91 -7.42 5.90
N ASP A 25 -11.55 -7.49 4.63
CA ASP A 25 -10.30 -8.05 4.10
C ASP A 25 -9.14 -7.05 4.08
N GLY A 26 -9.46 -5.74 4.00
CA GLY A 26 -8.49 -4.66 4.11
C GLY A 26 -8.00 -4.47 5.55
N LYS A 27 -6.71 -4.12 5.69
CA LYS A 27 -6.10 -3.74 6.97
C LYS A 27 -5.54 -2.33 6.88
N ASN A 28 -5.80 -1.52 7.90
CA ASN A 28 -5.19 -0.21 8.04
C ASN A 28 -4.11 -0.27 9.13
N PRO A 29 -2.80 -0.25 8.77
CA PRO A 29 -1.71 -0.35 9.74
C PRO A 29 -1.68 0.83 10.74
N HIS A 30 -2.08 2.02 10.30
CA HIS A 30 -2.02 3.24 11.11
C HIS A 30 -3.09 3.26 12.20
N PHE A 31 -4.30 2.80 11.86
CA PHE A 31 -5.44 2.81 12.78
C PHE A 31 -5.74 1.45 13.40
N ARG A 32 -4.93 0.42 13.08
CA ARG A 32 -5.11 -0.98 13.51
C ARG A 32 -6.53 -1.51 13.27
N SER A 33 -7.22 -0.96 12.28
CA SER A 33 -8.60 -1.29 11.93
C SER A 33 -8.65 -2.14 10.67
N ARG A 34 -9.78 -2.82 10.48
CA ARG A 34 -10.10 -3.53 9.24
C ARG A 34 -11.17 -2.78 8.48
N TYR A 35 -11.17 -2.91 7.17
CA TYR A 35 -12.14 -2.27 6.29
C TYR A 35 -12.49 -3.21 5.12
N ALA A 36 -13.64 -3.02 4.48
CA ALA A 36 -13.95 -3.75 3.26
C ALA A 36 -13.23 -3.13 2.04
N THR A 37 -12.50 -3.92 1.27
CA THR A 37 -11.89 -3.44 0.02
C THR A 37 -12.95 -3.13 -1.03
N LEU A 38 -12.58 -2.33 -2.05
CA LEU A 38 -13.48 -2.09 -3.20
C LEU A 38 -13.83 -3.41 -3.91
N GLU A 39 -12.88 -4.34 -3.99
CA GLU A 39 -13.10 -5.69 -4.54
C GLU A 39 -14.18 -6.43 -3.76
N SER A 40 -14.07 -6.48 -2.43
CA SER A 40 -15.06 -7.16 -1.59
C SER A 40 -16.47 -6.57 -1.71
N VAL A 41 -16.58 -5.24 -1.74
CA VAL A 41 -17.87 -4.57 -1.96
C VAL A 41 -18.41 -4.85 -3.36
N THR A 42 -17.53 -4.86 -4.38
CA THR A 42 -17.91 -5.15 -5.77
C THR A 42 -18.41 -6.58 -5.93
N ASP A 43 -17.74 -7.55 -5.33
CA ASP A 43 -18.16 -8.96 -5.37
C ASP A 43 -19.48 -9.20 -4.65
N THR A 44 -19.69 -8.51 -3.54
CA THR A 44 -20.99 -8.52 -2.85
C THR A 44 -22.08 -7.87 -3.72
N ALA A 45 -21.78 -6.74 -4.36
CA ALA A 45 -22.69 -6.04 -5.26
C ALA A 45 -23.08 -6.89 -6.49
N ARG A 46 -22.16 -7.72 -7.02
CA ARG A 46 -22.46 -8.62 -8.15
C ARG A 46 -23.60 -9.59 -7.85
N GLN A 47 -23.85 -9.91 -6.57
CA GLN A 47 -24.97 -10.78 -6.19
C GLN A 47 -26.34 -10.16 -6.50
N ALA A 48 -26.41 -8.82 -6.62
CA ALA A 48 -27.63 -8.10 -6.99
C ALA A 48 -28.14 -8.48 -8.39
N THR A 49 -27.27 -8.97 -9.28
CA THR A 49 -27.65 -9.46 -10.63
C THR A 49 -28.66 -10.61 -10.59
N LYS A 50 -28.67 -11.41 -9.51
CA LYS A 50 -29.67 -12.48 -9.30
C LYS A 50 -31.10 -11.94 -9.12
N HIS A 51 -31.23 -10.65 -8.82
CA HIS A 51 -32.49 -9.95 -8.62
C HIS A 51 -32.81 -8.98 -9.77
N GLY A 52 -32.14 -9.13 -10.93
CA GLY A 52 -32.33 -8.23 -12.07
C GLY A 52 -31.70 -6.84 -11.89
N LEU A 53 -30.83 -6.66 -10.90
CA LEU A 53 -30.16 -5.39 -10.62
C LEU A 53 -28.73 -5.35 -11.19
N SER A 54 -28.33 -4.18 -11.66
CA SER A 54 -26.96 -3.90 -12.12
C SER A 54 -26.54 -2.50 -11.69
N VAL A 55 -25.22 -2.28 -11.57
CA VAL A 55 -24.68 -0.97 -11.18
C VAL A 55 -23.69 -0.46 -12.22
N ILE A 56 -23.82 0.81 -12.57
CA ILE A 56 -22.90 1.54 -13.45
C ILE A 56 -22.26 2.66 -12.61
N GLN A 57 -20.93 2.77 -12.66
CA GLN A 57 -20.18 3.84 -12.00
C GLN A 57 -19.32 4.61 -12.99
N LEU A 58 -19.73 5.84 -13.29
CA LEU A 58 -19.02 6.76 -14.19
C LEU A 58 -18.29 7.82 -13.37
N VAL A 59 -17.08 8.17 -13.79
CA VAL A 59 -16.37 9.32 -13.24
C VAL A 59 -16.70 10.52 -14.11
N ASN A 60 -17.22 11.59 -13.50
CA ASN A 60 -17.56 12.83 -14.18
C ASN A 60 -16.94 14.00 -13.43
N GLY A 61 -15.84 14.54 -13.95
CA GLY A 61 -15.13 15.63 -13.31
C GLY A 61 -14.67 15.25 -11.91
N ASP A 62 -15.29 15.82 -10.90
CA ASP A 62 -14.92 15.65 -9.50
C ASP A 62 -15.93 14.80 -8.70
N GLU A 63 -16.78 14.06 -9.42
CA GLU A 63 -17.83 13.18 -8.88
C GLU A 63 -17.77 11.77 -9.49
N VAL A 64 -18.25 10.80 -8.71
CA VAL A 64 -18.64 9.47 -9.18
C VAL A 64 -20.15 9.43 -9.27
N ILE A 65 -20.66 9.23 -10.48
CA ILE A 65 -22.07 8.98 -10.76
C ILE A 65 -22.30 7.48 -10.66
N THR A 66 -23.13 7.06 -9.70
CA THR A 66 -23.52 5.67 -9.51
C THR A 66 -24.98 5.50 -9.90
N MET A 67 -25.26 4.65 -10.88
CA MET A 67 -26.61 4.29 -11.31
C MET A 67 -26.91 2.85 -10.94
N LEU A 68 -28.00 2.61 -10.23
CA LEU A 68 -28.57 1.29 -9.99
C LEU A 68 -29.72 1.08 -10.97
N CYS A 69 -29.57 0.11 -11.85
CA CYS A 69 -30.48 -0.20 -12.95
C CYS A 69 -31.16 -1.54 -12.72
N HIS A 70 -32.44 -1.62 -13.07
CA HIS A 70 -33.21 -2.86 -13.09
C HIS A 70 -33.50 -3.31 -14.54
N GLU A 71 -33.70 -4.60 -14.75
CA GLU A 71 -34.01 -5.17 -16.08
C GLU A 71 -35.29 -4.62 -16.72
N SER A 72 -36.21 -4.03 -15.94
CA SER A 72 -37.40 -3.33 -16.46
C SER A 72 -37.08 -1.99 -17.14
N GLY A 73 -35.85 -1.48 -17.02
CA GLY A 73 -35.44 -0.15 -17.48
C GLY A 73 -35.65 0.97 -16.44
N GLU A 74 -36.15 0.64 -15.24
CA GLU A 74 -36.19 1.53 -14.10
C GLU A 74 -34.79 1.70 -13.49
N TYR A 75 -34.48 2.88 -12.98
CA TYR A 75 -33.18 3.16 -12.38
C TYR A 75 -33.21 4.32 -11.38
N VAL A 76 -32.26 4.29 -10.45
CA VAL A 76 -31.94 5.41 -9.55
C VAL A 76 -30.47 5.78 -9.69
N GLN A 77 -30.17 7.08 -9.54
CA GLN A 77 -28.83 7.62 -9.63
C GLN A 77 -28.45 8.36 -8.34
N SER A 78 -27.19 8.24 -7.96
CA SER A 78 -26.53 9.05 -6.93
C SER A 78 -25.26 9.67 -7.49
N CYS A 79 -24.90 10.86 -7.00
CA CYS A 79 -23.63 11.50 -7.27
C CYS A 79 -22.82 11.58 -5.97
N THR A 80 -21.57 11.15 -6.00
CA THR A 80 -20.68 11.16 -4.83
C THR A 80 -19.43 11.96 -5.15
N ARG A 81 -19.19 13.01 -4.38
CA ARG A 81 -18.01 13.87 -4.55
C ARG A 81 -16.72 13.07 -4.29
N VAL A 82 -15.76 13.19 -5.20
CA VAL A 82 -14.42 12.64 -5.05
C VAL A 82 -13.60 13.53 -4.12
N MET A 83 -13.29 13.01 -2.93
CA MET A 83 -12.40 13.68 -1.98
C MET A 83 -10.97 13.16 -2.19
N ALA A 84 -10.13 13.99 -2.80
CA ALA A 84 -8.72 13.68 -3.01
C ALA A 84 -7.86 14.37 -1.93
N SER A 85 -6.98 13.60 -1.27
CA SER A 85 -6.04 14.16 -0.29
C SER A 85 -4.94 14.99 -0.96
N LYS A 86 -4.54 14.62 -2.18
CA LYS A 86 -3.52 15.30 -2.99
C LYS A 86 -4.10 15.76 -4.32
N GLN A 87 -3.75 16.98 -4.73
CA GLN A 87 -4.13 17.56 -6.03
C GLN A 87 -3.18 17.09 -7.15
N ASN A 88 -3.07 15.77 -7.31
CA ASN A 88 -2.32 15.12 -8.38
C ASN A 88 -3.08 13.89 -8.88
N ALA A 89 -2.62 13.28 -9.98
CA ALA A 89 -3.29 12.13 -10.58
C ALA A 89 -3.49 10.97 -9.59
N HIS A 90 -2.52 10.74 -8.70
CA HIS A 90 -2.56 9.66 -7.72
C HIS A 90 -3.59 9.91 -6.60
N GLY A 91 -3.60 11.12 -6.04
CA GLY A 91 -4.57 11.52 -5.02
C GLY A 91 -6.01 11.49 -5.56
N TYR A 92 -6.18 11.91 -6.81
CA TYR A 92 -7.46 11.82 -7.49
C TYR A 92 -7.90 10.37 -7.76
N GLY A 93 -7.00 9.50 -8.25
CA GLY A 93 -7.29 8.07 -8.43
C GLY A 93 -7.64 7.35 -7.13
N SER A 94 -6.94 7.68 -6.04
CA SER A 94 -7.28 7.18 -4.70
C SER A 94 -8.67 7.65 -4.28
N GLY A 95 -8.96 8.94 -4.43
CA GLY A 95 -10.28 9.51 -4.13
C GLY A 95 -11.42 8.84 -4.91
N ILE A 96 -11.22 8.54 -6.20
CA ILE A 96 -12.21 7.80 -7.02
C ILE A 96 -12.49 6.42 -6.43
N THR A 97 -11.44 5.70 -6.02
CA THR A 97 -11.58 4.36 -5.43
C THR A 97 -12.42 4.40 -4.16
N TYR A 98 -12.17 5.37 -3.28
CA TYR A 98 -12.97 5.61 -2.08
C TYR A 98 -14.42 5.96 -2.40
N ALA A 99 -14.63 6.93 -3.31
CA ALA A 99 -15.97 7.36 -3.70
C ALA A 99 -16.78 6.20 -4.31
N ARG A 100 -16.17 5.40 -5.18
CA ARG A 100 -16.81 4.21 -5.77
C ARG A 100 -17.24 3.21 -4.71
N ARG A 101 -16.37 2.89 -3.75
CA ARG A 101 -16.68 1.94 -2.68
C ARG A 101 -17.87 2.39 -1.85
N TYR A 102 -17.85 3.62 -1.35
CA TYR A 102 -18.93 4.14 -0.51
C TYR A 102 -20.23 4.33 -1.28
N ALA A 103 -20.16 4.85 -2.50
CA ALA A 103 -21.36 5.01 -3.34
C ALA A 103 -22.01 3.65 -3.66
N LEU A 104 -21.20 2.63 -3.95
CA LEU A 104 -21.69 1.28 -4.24
C LEU A 104 -22.32 0.63 -3.00
N ALA A 105 -21.65 0.72 -1.85
CA ALA A 105 -22.18 0.17 -0.60
C ALA A 105 -23.49 0.88 -0.19
N SER A 106 -23.53 2.21 -0.29
CA SER A 106 -24.69 3.02 0.07
C SER A 106 -25.91 2.74 -0.81
N ILE A 107 -25.75 2.73 -2.14
CA ILE A 107 -26.90 2.57 -3.04
C ILE A 107 -27.53 1.17 -2.98
N LEU A 108 -26.74 0.16 -2.66
CA LEU A 108 -27.18 -1.25 -2.57
C LEU A 108 -27.52 -1.68 -1.13
N GLY A 109 -27.18 -0.90 -0.12
CA GLY A 109 -27.35 -1.26 1.29
C GLY A 109 -26.39 -2.37 1.75
N ILE A 110 -25.16 -2.39 1.22
CA ILE A 110 -24.12 -3.35 1.61
C ILE A 110 -23.45 -2.85 2.89
N VAL A 111 -23.38 -3.72 3.91
CA VAL A 111 -22.58 -3.42 5.10
C VAL A 111 -21.10 -3.61 4.76
N ALA A 112 -20.36 -2.50 4.72
CA ALA A 112 -18.95 -2.44 4.31
C ALA A 112 -18.01 -1.77 5.33
N ASP A 113 -18.57 -1.21 6.40
CA ASP A 113 -17.82 -0.59 7.50
C ASP A 113 -18.17 -1.30 8.83
N PRO A 114 -17.24 -1.37 9.79
CA PRO A 114 -17.56 -1.75 11.15
C PRO A 114 -18.55 -0.74 11.75
N ASP A 115 -19.47 -1.23 12.59
CA ASP A 115 -20.39 -0.38 13.36
C ASP A 115 -19.56 0.38 14.41
N ASP A 116 -19.20 1.62 14.10
CA ASP A 116 -18.48 2.51 14.99
C ASP A 116 -19.51 3.35 15.76
N ASP A 117 -19.98 2.82 16.89
CA ASP A 117 -20.68 3.59 17.92
C ASP A 117 -19.76 4.75 18.28
N GLY A 118 -20.04 5.95 17.77
CA GLY A 118 -19.16 7.13 17.63
C GLY A 118 -18.36 7.66 18.84
N ASN A 119 -18.23 6.90 19.92
CA ASN A 119 -17.29 7.05 21.02
C ASN A 119 -15.81 7.02 20.61
N ALA A 120 -15.45 6.40 19.48
CA ALA A 120 -14.06 6.42 19.00
C ALA A 120 -13.63 7.82 18.48
N ALA A 121 -14.58 8.61 17.96
CA ALA A 121 -14.32 9.94 17.39
C ALA A 121 -14.19 11.05 18.46
N VAL A 122 -14.76 10.87 19.66
CA VAL A 122 -14.82 11.91 20.71
C VAL A 122 -13.68 11.86 21.75
N ASN A 123 -12.92 10.76 21.85
CA ASN A 123 -11.89 10.59 22.89
C ASN A 123 -10.44 10.60 22.38
N SER A 124 -10.21 10.91 21.11
CA SER A 124 -8.84 11.10 20.62
C SER A 124 -8.42 12.57 20.82
N PRO A 125 -7.22 12.86 21.37
CA PRO A 125 -6.69 14.23 21.35
C PRO A 125 -6.69 14.73 19.90
N PRO A 126 -6.90 16.04 19.65
CA PRO A 126 -6.96 16.56 18.30
C PRO A 126 -5.71 16.07 17.56
N PRO A 127 -5.86 15.40 16.40
CA PRO A 127 -4.70 14.93 15.68
C PRO A 127 -3.80 16.15 15.48
N LYS A 128 -2.51 16.00 15.82
CA LYS A 128 -1.50 16.94 15.31
C LYS A 128 -1.77 17.07 13.82
N LYS A 129 -1.65 18.28 13.27
CA LYS A 129 -1.71 18.53 11.82
C LYS A 129 -0.56 17.78 11.13
N GLU A 130 -0.67 16.47 11.08
CA GLU A 130 0.01 15.61 10.15
C GLU A 130 -1.01 15.44 9.03
N ALA A 131 -0.58 15.71 7.79
CA ALA A 131 -1.43 15.58 6.64
C ALA A 131 -2.10 14.19 6.65
N PHE A 132 -3.32 14.08 6.15
CA PHE A 132 -4.01 12.82 5.84
C PHE A 132 -3.30 12.08 4.67
N ASP A 133 -1.97 12.06 4.71
CA ASP A 133 -1.05 11.35 3.85
C ASP A 133 -0.73 10.05 4.58
N ASP A 134 -1.53 9.01 4.34
CA ASP A 134 -1.18 7.58 4.42
C ASP A 134 -2.37 6.75 4.92
N VAL A 135 -3.33 6.53 4.02
CA VAL A 135 -4.07 5.26 4.06
C VAL A 135 -3.49 4.37 2.96
N PRO A 136 -2.77 3.29 3.29
CA PRO A 136 -2.16 2.43 2.29
C PRO A 136 -3.22 1.77 1.40
N PHE A 137 -3.08 1.96 0.09
CA PHE A 137 -3.82 1.27 -0.96
C PHE A 137 -3.18 -0.12 -1.16
N ASP A 138 -3.94 -1.20 -0.92
CA ASP A 138 -3.46 -2.60 -1.03
C ASP A 138 -3.42 -3.11 -2.50
N GLY A 139 -3.75 -2.27 -3.46
CA GLY A 139 -3.47 -2.51 -4.87
C GLY A 139 -2.18 -1.79 -5.26
N GLY A 140 -1.00 -2.36 -5.02
CA GLY A 140 0.25 -1.70 -5.41
C GLY A 140 0.17 -1.10 -6.83
N VAL A 141 0.64 0.14 -7.02
CA VAL A 141 0.67 0.79 -8.34
C VAL A 141 1.35 -0.17 -9.32
N PRO A 142 0.69 -0.53 -10.44
CA PRO A 142 1.31 -1.32 -11.50
C PRO A 142 2.68 -0.73 -11.87
N ASP A 143 3.70 -1.58 -12.03
CA ASP A 143 5.10 -1.13 -12.10
C ASP A 143 5.39 -0.17 -13.28
N ASP A 144 4.56 -0.23 -14.31
CA ASP A 144 4.56 0.63 -15.50
C ASP A 144 4.02 2.06 -15.25
N LEU A 145 3.23 2.26 -14.18
CA LEU A 145 2.61 3.54 -13.83
C LEU A 145 3.31 4.26 -12.66
N ARG A 146 4.39 3.70 -12.14
CA ARG A 146 5.18 4.30 -11.06
C ARG A 146 6.05 5.43 -11.60
N THR A 147 6.06 6.56 -10.89
CA THR A 147 7.00 7.65 -11.18
C THR A 147 8.45 7.22 -10.94
N PRO A 148 9.44 7.87 -11.59
CA PRO A 148 10.86 7.60 -11.32
C PRO A 148 11.22 7.74 -9.83
N GLU A 149 10.61 8.67 -9.13
CA GLU A 149 10.80 8.90 -7.69
C GLU A 149 10.26 7.74 -6.85
N GLU A 150 9.10 7.18 -7.21
CA GLU A 150 8.52 6.03 -6.53
C GLU A 150 9.30 4.74 -6.79
N LYS A 151 9.79 4.54 -8.02
CA LYS A 151 10.70 3.42 -8.32
C LYS A 151 11.97 3.51 -7.48
N ALA A 152 12.60 4.68 -7.42
CA ALA A 152 13.78 4.90 -6.60
C ALA A 152 13.51 4.68 -5.11
N ARG A 153 12.35 5.12 -4.60
CA ARG A 153 11.95 4.89 -3.20
C ARG A 153 11.77 3.41 -2.89
N LEU A 154 11.08 2.67 -3.76
CA LEU A 154 10.84 1.24 -3.59
C LEU A 154 12.14 0.43 -3.71
N GLU A 155 13.01 0.77 -4.66
CA GLU A 155 14.35 0.19 -4.76
C GLU A 155 15.17 0.47 -3.48
N GLU A 156 15.05 1.66 -2.90
CA GLU A 156 15.70 1.99 -1.64
C GLU A 156 15.10 1.21 -0.45
N GLU A 157 13.79 1.04 -0.41
CA GLU A 157 13.07 0.26 0.60
C GLU A 157 13.42 -1.23 0.50
N GLU A 158 13.43 -1.81 -0.70
CA GLU A 158 13.90 -3.19 -0.93
C GLU A 158 15.37 -3.35 -0.53
N ARG A 159 16.21 -2.35 -0.83
CA ARG A 159 17.61 -2.35 -0.41
C ARG A 159 17.74 -2.31 1.12
N LYS A 160 16.91 -1.52 1.80
CA LYS A 160 16.86 -1.45 3.27
C LYS A 160 16.26 -2.72 3.89
N ALA A 161 15.31 -3.37 3.24
CA ALA A 161 14.70 -4.62 3.69
C ALA A 161 15.70 -5.79 3.69
N LYS A 162 16.73 -5.74 2.83
CA LYS A 162 17.85 -6.69 2.82
C LYS A 162 18.84 -6.47 3.97
N HIS A 163 18.65 -5.45 4.82
CA HIS A 163 19.51 -5.23 5.98
C HIS A 163 19.18 -6.23 7.10
N HIS A 164 20.21 -6.81 7.69
CA HIS A 164 20.06 -7.61 8.90
C HIS A 164 19.60 -6.71 10.06
N PRO A 165 18.69 -7.14 10.95
CA PRO A 165 18.14 -6.30 12.03
C PRO A 165 19.21 -5.59 12.89
N GLN A 166 20.28 -6.32 13.24
CA GLN A 166 21.41 -5.81 14.02
C GLN A 166 22.35 -4.83 13.26
N TRP A 167 22.12 -4.59 11.97
CA TRP A 167 22.98 -3.72 11.16
C TRP A 167 22.89 -2.27 11.63
N GLN A 168 21.70 -1.75 11.91
CA GLN A 168 21.52 -0.34 12.31
C GLN A 168 22.26 -0.01 13.61
N GLU A 169 22.27 -0.94 14.57
CA GLU A 169 22.94 -0.77 15.86
C GLU A 169 24.47 -0.84 15.75
N ASN A 170 24.98 -1.74 14.90
CA ASN A 170 26.42 -2.05 14.86
C ASN A 170 27.17 -1.44 13.67
N ARG A 171 26.46 -0.79 12.73
CA ARG A 171 27.04 -0.16 11.54
C ARG A 171 28.12 0.86 11.90
N GLY A 172 27.84 1.73 12.88
CA GLY A 172 28.78 2.80 13.27
C GLY A 172 30.14 2.25 13.67
N ARG A 173 30.15 1.22 14.54
CA ARG A 173 31.38 0.56 14.99
C ARG A 173 32.09 -0.18 13.84
N PHE A 174 31.34 -0.89 13.01
CA PHE A 174 31.90 -1.61 11.86
C PHE A 174 32.56 -0.65 10.85
N CYS A 175 31.89 0.46 10.51
CA CYS A 175 32.42 1.46 9.59
C CYS A 175 33.63 2.20 10.19
N ALA A 176 33.65 2.49 11.50
CA ALA A 176 34.81 3.07 12.16
C ALA A 176 36.04 2.16 12.10
N ILE A 177 35.88 0.85 12.31
CA ILE A 177 36.99 -0.11 12.16
C ILE A 177 37.49 -0.11 10.72
N LEU A 178 36.60 -0.14 9.72
CA LEU A 178 36.99 -0.14 8.31
C LEU A 178 37.76 1.12 7.93
N SER A 179 37.26 2.30 8.28
CA SER A 179 37.89 3.55 7.87
C SER A 179 39.13 3.89 8.70
N MET A 180 39.08 3.72 10.03
CA MET A 180 40.13 4.19 10.93
C MET A 180 41.23 3.16 11.16
N GLU A 181 40.90 1.86 11.25
CA GLU A 181 41.92 0.82 11.45
C GLU A 181 42.44 0.29 10.12
N LEU A 182 41.54 0.07 9.16
CA LEU A 182 41.88 -0.59 7.90
C LEU A 182 42.03 0.38 6.73
N GLY A 183 41.61 1.65 6.84
CA GLY A 183 41.67 2.60 5.72
C GLY A 183 40.90 2.12 4.47
N ILE A 184 39.85 1.32 4.64
CA ILE A 184 39.01 0.79 3.56
C ILE A 184 37.68 1.53 3.57
N ASP A 185 37.28 2.06 2.41
CA ASP A 185 35.95 2.64 2.26
C ASP A 185 34.86 1.55 2.27
N TYR A 186 33.72 1.86 2.88
CA TYR A 186 32.63 0.91 3.03
C TYR A 186 32.09 0.41 1.69
N TYR A 187 32.00 1.29 0.68
CA TYR A 187 31.50 0.92 -0.65
C TYR A 187 32.53 0.12 -1.43
N GLU A 188 33.82 0.41 -1.27
CA GLU A 188 34.89 -0.42 -1.82
C GLU A 188 34.83 -1.84 -1.28
N LEU A 189 34.64 -2.00 0.03
CA LEU A 189 34.43 -3.33 0.63
C LEU A 189 33.18 -4.01 0.09
N CYS A 190 32.07 -3.28 -0.07
CA CYS A 190 30.84 -3.85 -0.62
C CYS A 190 31.08 -4.43 -2.02
N SER A 191 31.71 -3.66 -2.91
CA SER A 191 32.02 -4.13 -4.26
C SER A 191 33.02 -5.29 -4.27
N PHE A 192 33.99 -5.31 -3.36
CA PHE A 192 34.92 -6.44 -3.23
C PHE A 192 34.19 -7.72 -2.82
N LEU A 193 33.30 -7.65 -1.83
CA LEU A 193 32.52 -8.80 -1.39
C LEU A 193 31.57 -9.28 -2.49
N GLU A 194 30.94 -8.36 -3.22
CA GLU A 194 30.08 -8.69 -4.37
C GLU A 194 30.85 -9.39 -5.49
N SER A 195 32.09 -8.97 -5.79
CA SER A 195 32.94 -9.64 -6.80
C SER A 195 33.31 -11.08 -6.41
N LYS A 196 33.23 -11.40 -5.11
CA LYS A 196 33.41 -12.74 -4.56
C LYS A 196 32.09 -13.49 -4.34
N GLY A 197 30.95 -12.94 -4.77
CA GLY A 197 29.62 -13.53 -4.58
C GLY A 197 29.14 -13.54 -3.12
N MET A 198 29.76 -12.73 -2.26
CA MET A 198 29.40 -12.61 -0.85
C MET A 198 28.35 -11.49 -0.64
N PRO A 199 27.48 -11.62 0.39
CA PRO A 199 26.52 -10.57 0.69
C PRO A 199 27.22 -9.29 1.16
N ARG A 200 26.56 -8.14 1.04
CA ARG A 200 27.07 -6.88 1.64
C ARG A 200 27.10 -6.98 3.17
N PRO A 201 27.98 -6.23 3.86
CA PRO A 201 28.02 -6.22 5.33
C PRO A 201 26.69 -5.83 5.99
N SER A 202 25.86 -5.05 5.27
CA SER A 202 24.52 -4.67 5.73
C SER A 202 23.53 -5.83 5.83
N GLY A 203 23.68 -6.87 5.01
CA GLY A 203 22.86 -8.09 5.07
C GLY A 203 23.44 -9.20 5.94
N MET A 204 24.65 -9.02 6.48
CA MET A 204 25.32 -10.02 7.31
C MET A 204 24.82 -9.98 8.76
N ASN A 205 24.99 -11.08 9.50
CA ASN A 205 24.91 -11.04 10.97
C ASN A 205 26.24 -10.55 11.59
N GLU A 206 26.28 -10.36 12.91
CA GLU A 206 27.47 -9.83 13.59
C GLU A 206 28.71 -10.74 13.46
N ARG A 207 28.52 -12.06 13.54
CA ARG A 207 29.61 -13.04 13.42
C ARG A 207 30.26 -12.98 12.04
N GLN A 208 29.45 -12.92 10.99
CA GLN A 208 29.92 -12.80 9.60
C GLN A 208 30.71 -11.51 9.39
N ARG A 209 30.21 -10.37 9.91
CA ARG A 209 30.94 -9.10 9.85
C ARG A 209 32.29 -9.17 10.54
N ARG A 210 32.36 -9.81 11.71
CA ARG A 210 33.62 -10.00 12.44
C ARG A 210 34.62 -10.84 11.63
N GLN A 211 34.16 -11.93 11.04
CA GLN A 211 35.00 -12.77 10.17
C GLN A 211 35.56 -12.00 8.97
N VAL A 212 34.76 -11.11 8.35
CA VAL A 212 35.25 -10.25 7.27
C VAL A 212 36.36 -9.32 7.75
N LEU A 213 36.18 -8.67 8.91
CA LEU A 213 37.22 -7.81 9.49
C LEU A 213 38.49 -8.58 9.83
N ASP A 214 38.35 -9.77 10.42
CA ASP A 214 39.49 -10.62 10.77
C ASP A 214 40.25 -11.08 9.53
N GLN A 215 39.55 -11.42 8.45
CA GLN A 215 40.18 -11.74 7.17
C GLN A 215 40.94 -10.54 6.59
N LEU A 216 40.36 -9.34 6.59
CA LEU A 216 41.01 -8.13 6.07
C LEU A 216 42.23 -7.69 6.89
N ARG A 217 42.34 -8.15 8.14
CA ARG A 217 43.52 -7.95 9.00
C ARG A 217 44.65 -8.93 8.69
N THR A 218 44.37 -10.06 8.05
CA THR A 218 45.43 -10.97 7.59
C THR A 218 46.13 -10.40 6.37
N GLU A 219 47.42 -10.67 6.24
CA GLU A 219 48.22 -10.24 5.08
C GLU A 219 47.64 -10.75 3.76
N SER A 220 47.19 -12.01 3.73
CA SER A 220 46.54 -12.62 2.57
C SER A 220 45.23 -11.93 2.18
N GLY A 221 44.34 -11.67 3.15
CA GLY A 221 43.07 -10.98 2.89
C GLY A 221 43.25 -9.52 2.51
N ARG A 222 44.21 -8.84 3.12
CA ARG A 222 44.61 -7.45 2.80
C ARG A 222 45.09 -7.34 1.36
N ASN A 223 46.05 -8.18 0.96
CA ASN A 223 46.59 -8.20 -0.40
C ASN A 223 45.52 -8.60 -1.42
N GLY A 224 44.64 -9.53 -1.06
CA GLY A 224 43.50 -9.91 -1.92
C GLY A 224 42.55 -8.75 -2.21
N PHE A 225 42.30 -7.87 -1.23
CA PHE A 225 41.49 -6.67 -1.42
C PHE A 225 42.23 -5.61 -2.26
N LEU A 226 43.51 -5.37 -1.98
CA LEU A 226 44.32 -4.36 -2.70
C LEU A 226 44.51 -4.73 -4.18
N ASN A 227 44.83 -5.99 -4.49
CA ASN A 227 44.97 -6.45 -5.87
C ASN A 227 43.66 -6.30 -6.64
N TRP A 228 42.52 -6.66 -6.04
CA TRP A 228 41.21 -6.45 -6.65
C TRP A 228 40.92 -4.95 -6.90
N LYS A 229 41.40 -4.07 -6.03
CA LYS A 229 41.23 -2.62 -6.18
C LYS A 229 42.09 -2.04 -7.30
N GLU A 230 43.28 -2.59 -7.54
CA GLU A 230 44.17 -2.18 -8.63
C GLU A 230 43.72 -2.70 -10.01
N GLU A 231 43.03 -3.84 -10.06
CA GLU A 231 42.50 -4.45 -11.27
C GLU A 231 41.19 -3.80 -11.79
N ARG A 232 40.68 -2.77 -11.12
CA ARG A 232 39.36 -2.16 -11.36
C ARG A 232 39.46 -0.75 -11.93
#